data_AF-A0A3A0A4C0-F1
#
_entry.id   AF-A0A3A0A4C0-F1
#
_cell.length_a   1.000
_cell.length_b   1.000
_cell.length_c   1.000
_cell.angle_alpha   90.00
_cell.angle_beta   90.00
_cell.angle_gamma   90.00
#
_symmetry.space_group_name_H-M   'P 1'
#
loop_
_entity.id
_entity.type
_entity.pdbx_description
1 polymer ?
#
loop_
_entity_poly.entity_id
_entity_poly.type
_entity_poly.pdbx_seq_one_letter_code
_entity_poly.pdbx_strand_id
1 'polypeptide(L)'
;MSEGGIKKHIGQGLLSKDIFNMDSAPKFTQTDREMVIQELEKIQKSPLTPAKPSRKLFVDKNGKYYCIFGAATGWHGVSPELLNELKIRADKTLLVIAKKYRTRIDICVGTVNKLVEQRQKLKKTKQGGLQFHTILTEDGMYCLEIPELQLKKIGEIFLSADVSPSLDLSEIKKIVNLELLSGFTNLDPESGVTHQDIQAKIILIGKWLGYRTFTPDPSKESHYGKLGDLTSEKRMPTEYIAERLLDKVKQIDVIWFDDEGYPTHCFEVEHSTDITKGLLRMYQIRKLRIRMFIVSKETSKTKFEMEVNKDPFLHVKEQFVFRSYRELQEFFDSVKKFAIVRGTFLHEES
;
A
#
# COMPACT_ATOMS: atom_id res chain seq x y z
N MET A 1 30.77 -60.87 -6.78
CA MET A 1 29.31 -60.94 -6.56
C MET A 1 29.02 -60.16 -5.29
N SER A 2 28.87 -58.84 -5.37
CA SER A 2 27.65 -58.09 -5.72
C SER A 2 26.61 -58.10 -4.59
N GLU A 3 26.51 -56.96 -3.92
CA GLU A 3 25.35 -56.30 -3.29
C GLU A 3 25.92 -55.41 -2.15
N GLY A 4 26.01 -54.09 -2.30
CA GLY A 4 24.90 -53.13 -2.40
C GLY A 4 24.64 -52.61 -0.98
N GLY A 5 25.11 -51.46 -0.53
CA GLY A 5 25.07 -50.14 -1.16
C GLY A 5 23.99 -49.31 -0.46
N ILE A 6 24.40 -48.15 0.11
CA ILE A 6 23.56 -47.06 0.67
C ILE A 6 23.29 -47.15 2.20
N LYS A 7 24.32 -46.79 2.98
CA LYS A 7 24.12 -45.99 4.20
C LYS A 7 24.03 -44.52 3.76
N LYS A 8 22.83 -43.95 3.76
CA LYS A 8 22.57 -42.55 3.39
C LYS A 8 23.28 -41.63 4.39
N HIS A 9 24.37 -41.00 3.94
CA HIS A 9 24.82 -39.71 4.44
C HIS A 9 23.68 -38.71 4.23
N ILE A 10 23.09 -38.19 5.31
CA ILE A 10 22.33 -36.95 5.25
C ILE A 10 23.33 -35.86 5.60
N GLY A 11 23.93 -35.29 4.56
CA GLY A 11 24.83 -34.16 4.67
C GLY A 11 24.13 -32.97 5.32
N GLN A 12 24.78 -32.41 6.32
CA GLN A 12 24.72 -30.99 6.60
C GLN A 12 25.14 -30.26 5.31
N GLY A 13 24.22 -29.49 4.73
CA GLY A 13 24.50 -28.66 3.56
C GLY A 13 23.21 -28.31 2.82
N LEU A 14 22.98 -27.01 2.65
CA LEU A 14 21.85 -26.37 1.96
C LEU A 14 20.54 -26.21 2.75
N LEU A 15 20.65 -25.71 3.98
CA LEU A 15 19.79 -24.57 4.37
C LEU A 15 20.37 -23.34 3.67
N SER A 16 19.99 -23.12 2.41
CA SER A 16 20.35 -21.92 1.66
C SER A 16 19.79 -20.70 2.41
N LYS A 17 20.71 -19.82 2.76
CA LYS A 17 20.53 -18.50 3.40
C LYS A 17 19.78 -17.48 2.52
N ASP A 18 18.81 -17.92 1.72
CA ASP A 18 18.08 -17.07 0.78
C ASP A 18 16.59 -16.88 1.15
N ILE A 19 16.25 -17.12 2.41
CA ILE A 19 14.93 -16.82 2.98
C ILE A 19 15.12 -15.61 3.88
N PHE A 20 14.36 -14.53 3.62
CA PHE A 20 14.50 -13.16 4.13
C PHE A 20 15.48 -12.26 3.38
N ASN A 21 15.15 -11.92 2.14
CA ASN A 21 15.59 -10.64 1.60
C ASN A 21 14.70 -9.53 2.17
N MET A 22 15.08 -8.96 3.32
CA MET A 22 14.43 -7.79 3.96
C MET A 22 14.72 -6.47 3.21
N ASP A 23 15.23 -6.51 1.96
CA ASP A 23 15.70 -5.36 1.18
C ASP A 23 14.66 -4.75 0.20
N SER A 24 13.35 -5.06 0.28
CA SER A 24 12.38 -4.61 -0.76
C SER A 24 11.89 -3.16 -0.63
N ALA A 25 12.10 -2.47 0.50
CA ALA A 25 11.78 -1.05 0.61
C ALA A 25 12.84 -0.19 -0.10
N PRO A 26 12.46 0.72 -1.03
CA PRO A 26 13.44 1.47 -1.80
C PRO A 26 14.33 2.30 -0.88
N LYS A 27 15.65 2.08 -0.91
CA LYS A 27 16.57 2.87 -0.09
C LYS A 27 16.49 4.34 -0.52
N PHE A 28 16.50 5.24 0.46
CA PHE A 28 16.65 6.67 0.21
C PHE A 28 18.13 6.95 -0.08
N THR A 29 18.42 7.25 -1.33
CA THR A 29 19.76 7.41 -1.90
C THR A 29 20.24 8.85 -1.82
N GLN A 30 21.46 9.10 -2.28
CA GLN A 30 21.99 10.46 -2.42
C GLN A 30 21.29 11.22 -3.55
N THR A 31 20.96 10.55 -4.66
CA THR A 31 20.19 11.14 -5.77
C THR A 31 18.81 11.61 -5.31
N ASP A 32 18.11 10.82 -4.50
CA ASP A 32 16.81 11.24 -3.93
C ASP A 32 16.95 12.49 -3.06
N ARG A 33 18.05 12.60 -2.29
CA ARG A 33 18.34 13.78 -1.47
C ARG A 33 18.53 15.02 -2.34
N GLU A 34 19.26 14.89 -3.45
CA GLU A 34 19.51 15.97 -4.39
C GLU A 34 18.20 16.45 -5.04
N MET A 35 17.31 15.53 -5.43
CA MET A 35 15.98 15.89 -5.93
C MET A 35 15.16 16.67 -4.89
N VAL A 36 15.18 16.22 -3.62
CA VAL A 36 14.50 16.93 -2.52
C VAL A 36 15.09 18.33 -2.31
N ILE A 37 16.41 18.48 -2.37
CA ILE A 37 17.07 19.78 -2.26
C ILE A 37 16.62 20.70 -3.40
N GLN A 38 16.66 20.23 -4.65
CA GLN A 38 16.22 21.00 -5.81
C GLN A 38 14.77 21.47 -5.70
N GLU A 39 13.85 20.60 -5.26
CA GLU A 39 12.45 20.99 -5.09
C GLU A 39 12.27 21.99 -3.94
N LEU A 40 13.00 21.85 -2.82
CA LEU A 40 13.01 22.84 -1.75
C LEU A 40 13.56 24.20 -2.22
N GLU A 41 14.65 24.21 -2.98
CA GLU A 41 15.26 25.42 -3.55
C GLU A 41 14.28 26.16 -4.47
N LYS A 42 13.54 25.42 -5.29
CA LYS A 42 12.47 25.94 -6.15
C LYS A 42 11.31 26.52 -5.33
N ILE A 43 10.81 25.80 -4.32
CA ILE A 43 9.71 26.26 -3.46
C ILE A 43 10.08 27.55 -2.72
N GLN A 44 11.28 27.59 -2.14
CA GLN A 44 11.73 28.73 -1.33
C GLN A 44 12.42 29.84 -2.12
N LYS A 45 12.71 29.62 -3.41
CA LYS A 45 13.41 30.55 -4.31
C LYS A 45 14.78 30.98 -3.76
N SER A 46 15.51 30.05 -3.15
CA SER A 46 16.87 30.26 -2.62
C SER A 46 17.67 28.96 -2.67
N PRO A 47 18.97 29.00 -3.02
CA PRO A 47 19.83 27.82 -2.96
C PRO A 47 20.04 27.35 -1.51
N LEU A 48 20.32 26.06 -1.35
CA LEU A 48 20.68 25.39 -0.10
C LEU A 48 22.13 24.91 -0.16
N THR A 49 22.91 25.25 0.85
CA THR A 49 24.30 24.82 0.97
C THR A 49 24.47 23.84 2.14
N PRO A 50 25.27 22.76 2.00
CA PRO A 50 25.52 21.83 3.10
C PRO A 50 26.15 22.52 4.31
N ALA A 51 25.67 22.22 5.51
CA ALA A 51 26.16 22.75 6.77
C ALA A 51 26.76 21.63 7.64
N LYS A 52 27.91 21.90 8.26
CA LYS A 52 28.51 20.98 9.23
C LYS A 52 27.67 20.94 10.52
N PRO A 53 27.73 19.83 11.30
CA PRO A 53 28.57 18.63 11.12
C PRO A 53 27.86 17.50 10.36
N SER A 54 26.64 17.69 9.90
CA SER A 54 25.78 16.61 9.40
C SER A 54 25.45 16.77 7.93
N ARG A 55 25.54 15.67 7.16
CA ARG A 55 25.02 15.61 5.78
C ARG A 55 23.52 15.86 5.64
N LYS A 56 22.80 15.92 6.77
CA LYS A 56 21.36 16.21 6.83
C LYS A 56 21.07 17.69 7.02
N LEU A 57 22.07 18.52 7.30
CA LEU A 57 21.88 19.93 7.62
C LEU A 57 22.29 20.80 6.45
N PHE A 58 21.44 21.75 6.09
CA PHE A 58 21.65 22.70 5.01
C PHE A 58 21.26 24.10 5.47
N VAL A 59 21.79 25.13 4.83
CA VAL A 59 21.49 26.54 5.13
C VAL A 59 21.26 27.32 3.85
N ASP A 60 20.24 28.18 3.86
CA ASP A 60 19.96 29.12 2.78
C ASP A 60 20.77 30.42 2.91
N LYS A 61 20.70 31.29 1.90
CA LYS A 61 21.40 32.59 1.91
C LYS A 61 20.94 33.56 3.01
N ASN A 62 19.77 33.30 3.61
CA ASN A 62 19.18 34.14 4.66
C ASN A 62 19.50 33.60 6.07
N GLY A 63 20.30 32.53 6.18
CA GLY A 63 20.65 31.91 7.46
C GLY A 63 19.56 31.04 8.06
N LYS A 64 18.57 30.61 7.27
CA LYS A 64 17.56 29.62 7.65
C LYS A 64 18.08 28.21 7.37
N TYR A 65 17.93 27.34 8.35
CA TYR A 65 18.47 25.98 8.31
C TYR A 65 17.39 24.96 7.92
N TYR A 66 17.82 23.89 7.26
CA TYR A 66 16.98 22.81 6.78
C TYR A 66 17.61 21.49 7.22
N CYS A 67 16.91 20.77 8.09
CA CYS A 67 17.31 19.45 8.55
C CYS A 67 16.51 18.38 7.78
N ILE A 68 17.16 17.76 6.80
CA ILE A 68 16.52 16.85 5.83
C ILE A 68 16.78 15.40 6.23
N PHE A 69 15.71 14.69 6.59
CA PHE A 69 15.69 13.24 6.73
C PHE A 69 15.00 12.62 5.53
N GLY A 70 15.49 11.48 5.07
CA GLY A 70 14.87 10.73 4.01
C GLY A 70 14.90 9.24 4.30
N ALA A 71 13.76 8.59 4.15
CA ALA A 71 13.60 7.16 4.35
C ALA A 71 12.37 6.65 3.59
N ALA A 72 12.40 5.38 3.16
CA ALA A 72 11.18 4.70 2.72
C ALA A 72 10.39 4.12 3.89
N THR A 73 11.04 3.89 5.03
CA THR A 73 10.35 3.52 6.28
C THR A 73 10.03 4.77 7.08
N GLY A 74 9.25 4.62 8.17
CA GLY A 74 9.00 5.71 9.10
C GLY A 74 10.18 6.04 10.02
N TRP A 75 11.28 5.29 10.03
CA TRP A 75 12.35 5.44 11.01
C TRP A 75 13.37 6.53 10.64
N HIS A 76 13.73 7.37 11.61
CA HIS A 76 14.73 8.43 11.43
C HIS A 76 15.70 8.50 12.62
N GLY A 77 17.01 8.48 12.33
CA GLY A 77 18.07 8.63 13.33
C GLY A 77 18.71 10.03 13.35
N VAL A 78 18.82 10.64 14.53
CA VAL A 78 19.46 11.93 14.79
C VAL A 78 20.78 11.69 15.54
N SER A 79 21.91 12.06 14.95
CA SER A 79 23.21 11.91 15.62
C SER A 79 23.36 12.91 16.77
N PRO A 80 24.23 12.64 17.76
CA PRO A 80 24.49 13.58 18.86
C PRO A 80 24.92 14.97 18.38
N GLU A 81 25.77 15.03 17.35
CA GLU A 81 26.31 16.29 16.81
C GLU A 81 25.21 17.09 16.10
N LEU A 82 24.38 16.42 15.30
CA LEU A 82 23.22 17.05 14.68
C LEU A 82 22.25 17.56 15.74
N LEU A 83 21.95 16.75 16.77
CA LEU A 83 21.06 17.14 17.85
C LEU A 83 21.55 18.39 18.58
N ASN A 84 22.87 18.56 18.75
CA ASN A 84 23.43 19.76 19.36
C ASN A 84 23.24 21.00 18.48
N GLU A 85 23.45 20.91 17.17
CA GLU A 85 23.13 22.02 16.25
C GLU A 85 21.64 22.38 16.27
N LEU A 86 20.76 21.38 16.28
CA LEU A 86 19.31 21.61 16.34
C LEU A 86 18.88 22.32 17.63
N LYS A 87 19.57 22.09 18.75
CA LYS A 87 19.30 22.83 20.01
C LYS A 87 19.71 24.29 19.91
N ILE A 88 20.85 24.57 19.26
CA ILE A 88 21.41 25.92 19.17
C ILE A 88 20.56 26.80 18.23
N ARG A 89 20.05 26.23 17.14
CA ARG A 89 19.40 26.96 16.04
C ARG A 89 17.95 26.55 15.81
N ALA A 90 17.25 26.10 16.85
CA ALA A 90 15.92 25.52 16.74
C ALA A 90 14.91 26.48 16.07
N ASP A 91 14.97 27.76 16.47
CA ASP A 91 14.14 28.87 15.99
C ASP A 91 14.27 29.14 14.49
N LYS A 92 15.43 28.81 13.91
CA LYS A 92 15.74 29.04 12.49
C LYS A 92 15.82 27.76 11.67
N THR A 93 15.52 26.60 12.25
CA THR A 93 15.65 25.31 11.57
C THR A 93 14.30 24.68 11.25
N LEU A 94 14.08 24.42 9.96
CA LEU A 94 12.98 23.59 9.51
C LEU A 94 13.36 22.12 9.57
N LEU A 95 12.40 21.30 10.01
CA LEU A 95 12.46 19.85 9.89
C LEU A 95 11.84 19.47 8.56
N VAL A 96 12.60 18.78 7.71
CA VAL A 96 12.12 18.24 6.44
C VAL A 96 12.20 16.72 6.50
N ILE A 97 11.07 16.06 6.24
CA ILE A 97 10.99 14.61 6.07
C ILE A 97 10.60 14.31 4.63
N ALA A 98 11.52 13.72 3.88
CA ALA A 98 11.30 13.17 2.56
C ALA A 98 10.94 11.69 2.69
N LYS A 99 9.64 11.39 2.63
CA LYS A 99 9.15 10.01 2.65
C LYS A 99 9.19 9.48 1.22
N LYS A 100 10.08 8.51 0.98
CA LYS A 100 10.26 7.90 -0.34
C LYS A 100 9.28 6.75 -0.55
N TYR A 101 8.57 6.85 -1.66
CA TYR A 101 7.73 5.81 -2.23
C TYR A 101 8.47 5.18 -3.41
N ARG A 102 7.88 4.16 -4.04
CA ARG A 102 8.45 3.56 -5.24
C ARG A 102 8.42 4.52 -6.43
N THR A 103 7.34 5.30 -6.57
CA THR A 103 7.04 6.15 -7.73
C THR A 103 7.15 7.64 -7.41
N ARG A 104 7.23 8.02 -6.14
CA ARG A 104 7.32 9.41 -5.72
C ARG A 104 8.12 9.62 -4.43
N ILE A 105 8.37 10.88 -4.09
CA ILE A 105 8.86 11.32 -2.79
C ILE A 105 7.93 12.43 -2.31
N ASP A 106 7.30 12.21 -1.16
CA ASP A 106 6.53 13.26 -0.50
C ASP A 106 7.45 14.08 0.41
N ILE A 107 7.33 15.40 0.32
CA ILE A 107 8.12 16.35 1.12
C ILE A 107 7.21 16.94 2.19
N CYS A 108 7.49 16.60 3.44
CA CYS A 108 6.77 17.13 4.59
C CYS A 108 7.68 18.07 5.40
N VAL A 109 7.15 19.22 5.81
CA VAL A 109 7.90 20.27 6.51
C VAL A 109 7.21 20.71 7.79
N GLY A 110 8.01 20.85 8.85
CA GLY A 110 7.61 21.45 10.13
C GLY A 110 8.79 22.18 10.76
N THR A 111 8.70 22.46 12.06
CA THR A 111 9.79 23.07 12.84
C THR A 111 10.47 22.02 13.73
N VAL A 112 11.74 22.23 14.06
CA VAL A 112 12.45 21.32 14.98
C VAL A 112 12.14 21.58 16.45
N ASN A 113 11.46 22.69 16.78
CA ASN A 113 11.24 23.13 18.17
C ASN A 113 10.64 22.02 19.05
N LYS A 114 9.54 21.39 18.60
CA LYS A 114 8.89 20.32 19.38
C LYS A 114 9.76 19.07 19.50
N LEU A 115 10.53 18.74 18.45
CA LEU A 115 11.50 17.64 18.49
C LEU A 115 12.57 17.88 19.57
N VAL A 116 13.09 19.12 19.66
CA VAL A 116 14.13 19.50 20.62
C VAL A 116 13.57 19.61 22.05
N GLU A 117 12.42 20.28 22.22
CA GLU A 117 11.74 20.47 23.51
C GLU A 117 11.38 19.13 24.16
N GLN A 118 10.89 18.17 23.36
CA GLN A 118 10.38 16.89 23.85
C GLN A 118 11.31 15.71 23.56
N ARG A 119 12.59 15.96 23.25
CA ARG A 119 13.60 14.96 22.87
C ARG A 119 13.74 13.78 23.84
N GLN A 120 13.39 13.97 25.12
CA GLN A 120 13.37 12.94 26.16
C GLN A 120 12.35 11.82 25.88
N LYS A 121 11.30 12.09 25.08
CA LYS A 121 10.33 11.08 24.63
C LYS A 121 10.91 10.17 23.53
N LEU A 122 12.01 10.57 22.90
CA LEU A 122 12.64 9.83 21.81
C LEU A 122 13.49 8.67 22.34
N LYS A 123 13.53 7.58 21.58
CA LYS A 123 14.37 6.43 21.93
C LYS A 123 15.83 6.71 21.60
N LYS A 124 16.75 6.16 22.37
CA LYS A 124 18.20 6.24 22.08
C LYS A 124 18.58 5.23 20.99
N THR A 125 19.50 5.61 20.11
CA THR A 125 20.13 4.67 19.18
C THR A 125 21.32 3.98 19.84
N LYS A 126 21.77 2.85 19.28
CA LYS A 126 22.97 2.14 19.75
C LYS A 126 24.24 3.01 19.71
N GLN A 127 24.26 4.03 18.86
CA GLN A 127 25.39 4.95 18.65
C GLN A 127 25.29 6.21 19.53
N GLY A 128 24.39 6.23 20.52
CA GLY A 128 24.23 7.35 21.45
C GLY A 128 23.41 8.54 20.92
N GLY A 129 22.91 8.45 19.69
CA GLY A 129 21.95 9.41 19.12
C GLY A 129 20.51 9.18 19.59
N LEU A 130 19.57 9.88 18.97
CA LEU A 130 18.13 9.69 19.17
C LEU A 130 17.49 9.14 17.91
N GLN A 131 16.32 8.52 18.06
CA GLN A 131 15.49 8.09 16.94
C GLN A 131 14.03 8.44 17.19
N PHE A 132 13.32 8.69 16.10
CA PHE A 132 11.89 8.91 16.07
C PHE A 132 11.28 8.24 14.84
N HIS A 133 9.97 8.05 14.87
CA HIS A 133 9.22 7.46 13.77
C HIS A 133 8.16 8.42 13.26
N THR A 134 7.92 8.40 11.95
CA THR A 134 6.88 9.18 11.30
C THR A 134 5.84 8.31 10.61
N ILE A 135 4.60 8.76 10.62
CA ILE A 135 3.50 8.23 9.81
C ILE A 135 2.87 9.38 9.03
N LEU A 136 2.56 9.15 7.75
CA LEU A 136 1.79 10.08 6.94
C LEU A 136 0.32 9.68 7.00
N THR A 137 -0.57 10.64 7.24
CA THR A 137 -2.02 10.50 7.14
C THR A 137 -2.57 11.58 6.19
N GLU A 138 -3.89 11.61 5.99
CA GLU A 138 -4.55 12.64 5.16
C GLU A 138 -4.31 14.07 5.67
N ASP A 139 -4.21 14.26 7.00
CA ASP A 139 -4.06 15.57 7.65
C ASP A 139 -2.60 16.06 7.71
N GLY A 140 -1.63 15.22 7.36
CA GLY A 140 -0.21 15.53 7.39
C GLY A 140 0.65 14.40 7.95
N MET A 141 1.92 14.72 8.26
CA MET A 141 2.86 13.75 8.81
C MET A 141 3.06 13.99 10.31
N TYR A 142 3.03 12.91 11.07
CA TYR A 142 3.08 12.93 12.54
C TYR A 142 4.27 12.14 13.04
N CYS A 143 4.94 12.66 14.06
CA CYS A 143 5.90 11.90 14.85
C CYS A 143 5.16 11.00 15.85
N LEU A 144 5.46 9.70 15.86
CA LEU A 144 4.78 8.73 16.73
C LEU A 144 5.10 8.96 18.21
N GLU A 145 6.35 9.34 18.53
CA GLU A 145 6.78 9.60 19.91
C GLU A 145 6.38 11.00 20.42
N ILE A 146 6.15 11.95 19.50
CA ILE A 146 5.79 13.34 19.82
C ILE A 146 4.61 13.74 18.92
N PRO A 147 3.36 13.37 19.28
CA PRO A 147 2.19 13.63 18.43
C PRO A 147 1.94 15.11 18.12
N GLU A 148 2.46 16.02 18.94
CA GLU A 148 2.39 17.47 18.71
C GLU A 148 3.39 17.96 17.66
N LEU A 149 4.36 17.13 17.26
CA LEU A 149 5.25 17.41 16.15
C LEU A 149 4.57 16.98 14.85
N GLN A 150 3.91 17.94 14.23
CA GLN A 150 3.19 17.79 12.97
C GLN A 150 3.95 18.49 11.84
N LEU A 151 4.00 17.83 10.70
CA LEU A 151 4.60 18.35 9.48
C LEU A 151 3.53 18.40 8.40
N LYS A 152 3.55 19.47 7.61
CA LYS A 152 2.64 19.63 6.47
C LYS A 152 3.31 19.13 5.21
N LYS A 153 2.59 18.39 4.39
CA LYS A 153 3.04 18.04 3.04
C LYS A 153 3.06 19.32 2.19
N ILE A 154 4.19 19.61 1.56
CA ILE A 154 4.39 20.84 0.76
C ILE A 154 4.74 20.56 -0.69
N GLY A 155 5.06 19.31 -1.03
CA GLY A 155 5.47 18.94 -2.38
C GLY A 155 5.56 17.45 -2.59
N GLU A 156 5.58 17.07 -3.86
CA GLU A 156 5.71 15.71 -4.36
C GLU A 156 6.71 15.71 -5.51
N ILE A 157 7.63 14.75 -5.52
CA ILE A 157 8.56 14.51 -6.63
C ILE A 157 8.21 13.16 -7.21
N PHE A 158 7.85 13.09 -8.49
CA PHE A 158 7.64 11.80 -9.18
C PHE A 158 8.98 11.24 -9.66
N LEU A 159 9.27 9.99 -9.29
CA LEU A 159 10.53 9.29 -9.59
C LEU A 159 10.53 8.60 -10.97
N SER A 160 9.36 8.50 -11.59
CA SER A 160 9.16 7.99 -12.95
C SER A 160 8.03 8.76 -13.63
N ALA A 161 8.24 9.16 -14.89
CA ALA A 161 7.21 9.83 -15.69
C ALA A 161 6.04 8.90 -16.07
N ASP A 162 6.23 7.57 -16.03
CA ASP A 162 5.33 6.58 -16.65
C ASP A 162 4.60 5.65 -15.66
N VAL A 163 4.15 6.14 -14.52
CA VAL A 163 3.24 5.34 -13.67
C VAL A 163 2.07 6.19 -13.15
N SER A 164 1.37 6.87 -14.06
CA SER A 164 -0.07 6.61 -14.02
C SER A 164 -0.22 5.16 -14.43
N PRO A 165 -0.98 4.31 -13.73
CA PRO A 165 -1.27 2.97 -14.23
C PRO A 165 -1.81 3.16 -15.65
N SER A 166 -0.98 2.86 -16.65
CA SER A 166 -1.36 3.00 -18.05
C SER A 166 -2.44 1.96 -18.22
N LEU A 167 -3.65 2.42 -18.51
CA LEU A 167 -4.76 1.53 -18.73
C LEU A 167 -4.48 0.80 -20.03
N ASP A 168 -4.11 -0.48 -19.94
CA ASP A 168 -3.94 -1.33 -21.13
C ASP A 168 -5.32 -1.50 -21.78
N LEU A 169 -5.58 -0.66 -22.78
CA LEU A 169 -6.84 -0.67 -23.53
C LEU A 169 -7.04 -1.97 -24.29
N SER A 170 -5.98 -2.74 -24.59
CA SER A 170 -6.09 -4.03 -25.28
C SER A 170 -6.80 -5.07 -24.40
N GLU A 171 -6.51 -5.09 -23.10
CA GLU A 171 -7.17 -5.97 -22.13
C GLU A 171 -8.65 -5.60 -21.99
N ILE A 172 -8.97 -4.31 -21.90
CA ILE A 172 -10.36 -3.84 -21.82
C ILE A 172 -11.13 -4.17 -23.09
N LYS A 173 -10.54 -3.95 -24.28
CA LYS A 173 -11.15 -4.32 -25.56
C LYS A 173 -11.43 -5.82 -25.64
N LYS A 174 -10.52 -6.67 -25.13
CA LYS A 174 -10.72 -8.12 -25.04
C LYS A 174 -11.92 -8.47 -24.15
N ILE A 175 -12.04 -7.82 -22.99
CA ILE A 175 -13.18 -8.02 -22.06
C ILE A 175 -14.50 -7.61 -22.70
N VAL A 176 -14.55 -6.44 -23.36
CA VAL A 176 -15.75 -5.98 -24.08
C VAL A 176 -16.16 -6.98 -25.17
N ASN A 177 -15.20 -7.53 -25.91
CA ASN A 177 -15.49 -8.55 -26.92
C ASN A 177 -16.04 -9.85 -26.30
N LEU A 178 -15.48 -10.31 -25.17
CA LEU A 178 -15.99 -11.48 -24.44
C LEU A 178 -17.44 -11.28 -23.98
N GLU A 179 -17.76 -10.10 -23.44
CA GLU A 179 -19.12 -9.77 -23.00
C GLU A 179 -20.11 -9.64 -24.16
N LEU A 180 -19.70 -9.09 -25.31
CA LEU A 180 -20.53 -9.06 -26.51
C LEU A 180 -20.83 -10.47 -27.02
N LEU A 181 -19.85 -11.38 -26.98
CA LEU A 181 -20.03 -12.77 -27.39
C LEU A 181 -20.96 -13.54 -26.43
N SER A 182 -20.90 -13.29 -25.12
CA SER A 182 -21.78 -13.93 -24.12
C SER A 182 -23.18 -13.31 -24.07
N GLY A 183 -23.35 -12.03 -24.42
CA GLY A 183 -24.65 -11.36 -24.53
C GLY A 183 -25.59 -11.94 -25.60
N PHE A 184 -25.10 -12.81 -26.50
CA PHE A 184 -25.95 -13.58 -27.42
C PHE A 184 -26.69 -14.75 -26.75
N THR A 185 -26.35 -15.08 -25.49
CA THR A 185 -27.05 -16.09 -24.68
C THR A 185 -27.78 -15.42 -23.52
N ASN A 186 -29.03 -14.97 -23.75
CA ASN A 186 -29.88 -14.36 -22.72
C ASN A 186 -30.17 -15.35 -21.58
N LEU A 187 -29.49 -15.16 -20.44
CA LEU A 187 -29.84 -15.75 -19.14
C LEU A 187 -29.81 -14.62 -18.10
N ASP A 188 -30.65 -14.73 -17.08
CA ASP A 188 -30.77 -13.77 -15.96
C ASP A 188 -29.38 -13.36 -15.43
N PRO A 189 -29.09 -12.05 -15.23
CA PRO A 189 -27.76 -11.55 -14.87
C PRO A 189 -27.18 -12.10 -13.56
N GLU A 190 -27.99 -12.67 -12.67
CA GLU A 190 -27.49 -13.42 -11.49
C GLU A 190 -27.36 -14.93 -11.75
N SER A 191 -28.04 -15.45 -12.78
CA SER A 191 -28.03 -16.87 -13.15
C SER A 191 -26.79 -17.19 -14.01
N GLY A 192 -25.88 -17.98 -13.46
CA GLY A 192 -24.67 -18.44 -14.16
C GLY A 192 -23.38 -17.69 -13.83
N VAL A 193 -23.43 -16.63 -13.01
CA VAL A 193 -22.21 -15.94 -12.54
C VAL A 193 -21.50 -16.79 -11.47
N THR A 194 -20.27 -17.19 -11.75
CA THR A 194 -19.47 -18.02 -10.85
C THR A 194 -18.77 -17.18 -9.78
N HIS A 195 -18.29 -17.84 -8.71
CA HIS A 195 -17.43 -17.21 -7.70
C HIS A 195 -16.18 -16.58 -8.30
N GLN A 196 -15.60 -17.24 -9.30
CA GLN A 196 -14.45 -16.74 -10.02
C GLN A 196 -14.79 -15.51 -10.85
N ASP A 197 -15.97 -15.42 -11.46
CA ASP A 197 -16.37 -14.23 -12.25
C ASP A 197 -16.54 -12.99 -11.36
N ILE A 198 -17.09 -13.17 -10.16
CA ILE A 198 -17.19 -12.07 -9.18
C ILE A 198 -15.80 -11.62 -8.73
N GLN A 199 -14.91 -12.55 -8.41
CA GLN A 199 -13.52 -12.22 -8.07
C GLN A 199 -12.82 -11.49 -9.22
N ALA A 200 -12.97 -11.97 -10.46
CA ALA A 200 -12.38 -11.37 -11.65
C ALA A 200 -12.84 -9.90 -11.83
N LYS A 201 -14.13 -9.61 -11.66
CA LYS A 201 -14.65 -8.24 -11.71
C LYS A 201 -14.01 -7.33 -10.66
N ILE A 202 -13.88 -7.81 -9.43
CA ILE A 202 -13.24 -7.05 -8.34
C ILE A 202 -11.76 -6.79 -8.65
N ILE A 203 -11.04 -7.77 -9.19
CA ILE A 203 -9.63 -7.63 -9.59
C ILE A 203 -9.49 -6.57 -10.70
N LEU A 204 -10.30 -6.66 -11.75
CA LEU A 204 -10.26 -5.75 -12.89
C LEU A 204 -10.62 -4.31 -12.49
N ILE A 205 -11.66 -4.13 -11.66
CA ILE A 205 -12.00 -2.81 -11.10
C ILE A 205 -10.81 -2.22 -10.36
N GLY A 206 -10.19 -2.99 -9.45
CA GLY A 206 -9.05 -2.52 -8.67
C GLY A 206 -7.90 -2.08 -9.58
N LYS A 207 -7.57 -2.90 -10.58
CA LYS A 207 -6.53 -2.61 -11.57
C LYS A 207 -6.83 -1.33 -12.35
N TRP A 208 -8.05 -1.16 -12.86
CA TRP A 208 -8.44 0.04 -13.63
C TRP A 208 -8.52 1.32 -12.79
N LEU A 209 -8.78 1.19 -11.48
CA LEU A 209 -8.70 2.29 -10.52
C LEU A 209 -7.27 2.57 -10.03
N GLY A 210 -6.28 1.79 -10.46
CA GLY A 210 -4.88 1.97 -10.13
C GLY A 210 -4.43 1.30 -8.83
N TYR A 211 -5.26 0.46 -8.22
CA TYR A 211 -4.83 -0.39 -7.12
C TYR A 211 -4.00 -1.56 -7.62
N ARG A 212 -3.08 -2.01 -6.76
CA ARG A 212 -2.39 -3.29 -6.94
C ARG A 212 -3.32 -4.40 -6.44
N THR A 213 -3.57 -5.42 -7.24
CA THR A 213 -4.57 -6.45 -6.96
C THR A 213 -3.94 -7.83 -6.82
N PHE A 214 -4.44 -8.62 -5.87
CA PHE A 214 -3.98 -9.97 -5.58
C PHE A 214 -5.17 -10.90 -5.27
N THR A 215 -5.02 -12.17 -5.62
CA THR A 215 -5.89 -13.28 -5.20
C THR A 215 -5.04 -14.49 -4.81
N PRO A 216 -5.40 -15.24 -3.75
CA PRO A 216 -4.69 -16.47 -3.38
C PRO A 216 -5.02 -17.65 -4.29
N ASP A 217 -5.99 -17.51 -5.19
CA ASP A 217 -6.46 -18.56 -6.10
C ASP A 217 -6.06 -18.29 -7.57
N PRO A 218 -4.76 -18.08 -7.88
CA PRO A 218 -4.33 -17.63 -9.21
C PRO A 218 -4.58 -18.64 -10.32
N SER A 219 -4.86 -19.91 -9.98
CA SER A 219 -5.12 -20.98 -10.95
C SER A 219 -6.58 -21.11 -11.36
N LYS A 220 -7.50 -20.40 -10.70
CA LYS A 220 -8.93 -20.52 -10.99
C LYS A 220 -9.28 -19.77 -12.28
N GLU A 221 -10.21 -20.34 -13.04
CA GLU A 221 -10.68 -19.81 -14.31
C GLU A 221 -12.02 -19.08 -14.14
N SER A 222 -12.12 -17.92 -14.79
CA SER A 222 -13.36 -17.15 -14.92
C SER A 222 -13.69 -16.95 -16.40
N HIS A 223 -14.86 -16.40 -16.71
CA HIS A 223 -15.22 -15.97 -18.04
C HIS A 223 -14.25 -14.92 -18.62
N TYR A 224 -13.63 -14.12 -17.75
CA TYR A 224 -12.65 -13.09 -18.12
C TYR A 224 -11.22 -13.65 -18.26
N GLY A 225 -11.03 -14.94 -17.96
CA GLY A 225 -9.75 -15.64 -17.95
C GLY A 225 -9.29 -16.06 -16.56
N LYS A 226 -8.05 -16.55 -16.50
CA LYS A 226 -7.43 -17.05 -15.28
C LYS A 226 -7.15 -15.92 -14.28
N LEU A 227 -7.60 -16.08 -13.03
CA LEU A 227 -7.55 -14.99 -12.04
C LEU A 227 -6.14 -14.45 -11.81
N GLY A 228 -5.14 -15.33 -11.76
CA GLY A 228 -3.75 -14.93 -11.59
C GLY A 228 -3.24 -14.05 -12.73
N ASP A 229 -3.76 -14.23 -13.95
CA ASP A 229 -3.38 -13.43 -15.12
C ASP A 229 -4.00 -12.02 -15.09
N LEU A 230 -5.18 -11.89 -14.48
CA LEU A 230 -5.90 -10.62 -14.30
C LEU A 230 -5.28 -9.75 -13.19
N THR A 231 -4.71 -10.37 -12.15
CA THR A 231 -4.09 -9.63 -11.04
C THR A 231 -2.83 -8.88 -11.47
N SER A 232 -2.60 -7.70 -10.87
CA SER A 232 -1.35 -6.97 -11.06
C SER A 232 -0.20 -7.57 -10.23
N GLU A 233 -0.50 -8.19 -9.08
CA GLU A 233 0.48 -8.80 -8.19
C GLU A 233 0.43 -10.32 -8.27
N LYS A 234 1.51 -10.93 -8.78
CA LYS A 234 1.65 -12.40 -8.79
C LYS A 234 1.99 -12.98 -7.42
N ARG A 235 2.48 -12.14 -6.50
CA ARG A 235 2.81 -12.50 -5.11
C ARG A 235 2.27 -11.41 -4.19
N MET A 236 1.65 -11.82 -3.08
CA MET A 236 1.09 -10.87 -2.11
C MET A 236 2.21 -9.98 -1.53
N PRO A 237 2.05 -8.64 -1.56
CA PRO A 237 2.87 -7.74 -0.74
C PRO A 237 2.77 -8.10 0.74
N THR A 238 3.90 -8.10 1.45
CA THR A 238 3.97 -8.55 2.86
C THR A 238 4.65 -7.56 3.79
N GLU A 239 5.31 -6.55 3.22
CA GLU A 239 6.20 -5.59 3.90
C GLU A 239 5.49 -4.83 5.03
N TYR A 240 4.19 -4.60 4.86
CA TYR A 240 3.37 -3.79 5.76
C TYR A 240 2.34 -4.58 6.54
N ILE A 241 2.46 -5.91 6.54
CA ILE A 241 1.56 -6.81 7.23
C ILE A 241 2.34 -7.53 8.32
N ALA A 242 1.86 -7.46 9.57
CA ALA A 242 2.48 -8.19 10.67
C ALA A 242 2.50 -9.69 10.38
N GLU A 243 3.63 -10.35 10.61
CA GLU A 243 3.86 -11.77 10.27
C GLU A 243 2.73 -12.69 10.74
N ARG A 244 2.26 -12.50 11.98
CA ARG A 244 1.15 -13.26 12.59
C ARG A 244 -0.20 -13.13 11.86
N LEU A 245 -0.36 -12.15 10.98
CA LEU A 245 -1.57 -11.91 10.21
C LEU A 245 -1.45 -12.41 8.76
N LEU A 246 -0.25 -12.71 8.27
CA LEU A 246 -0.01 -13.05 6.87
C LEU A 246 -0.86 -14.24 6.40
N ASP A 247 -0.90 -15.31 7.19
CA ASP A 247 -1.67 -16.51 6.83
C ASP A 247 -3.18 -16.24 6.77
N LYS A 248 -3.66 -15.25 7.52
CA LYS A 248 -5.08 -14.86 7.52
C LYS A 248 -5.41 -13.96 6.35
N VAL A 249 -4.54 -13.00 6.08
CA VAL A 249 -4.69 -12.10 4.93
C VAL A 249 -4.64 -12.89 3.62
N LYS A 250 -3.73 -13.85 3.48
CA LYS A 250 -3.62 -14.73 2.30
C LYS A 250 -4.85 -15.61 2.05
N GLN A 251 -5.81 -15.68 2.96
CA GLN A 251 -7.04 -16.46 2.76
C GLN A 251 -8.18 -15.62 2.19
N ILE A 252 -8.02 -14.31 2.03
CA ILE A 252 -9.06 -13.41 1.52
C ILE A 252 -9.11 -13.54 -0.01
N ASP A 253 -10.32 -13.67 -0.55
CA ASP A 253 -10.51 -13.98 -1.98
C ASP A 253 -9.86 -12.95 -2.91
N VAL A 254 -10.01 -11.65 -2.63
CA VAL A 254 -9.34 -10.57 -3.37
C VAL A 254 -8.88 -9.47 -2.41
N ILE A 255 -7.67 -8.96 -2.64
CA ILE A 255 -7.08 -7.87 -1.86
C ILE A 255 -6.62 -6.78 -2.81
N TRP A 256 -6.95 -5.53 -2.47
CA TRP A 256 -6.37 -4.36 -3.10
C TRP A 256 -5.34 -3.73 -2.18
N PHE A 257 -4.23 -3.32 -2.79
CA PHE A 257 -3.16 -2.58 -2.16
C PHE A 257 -3.01 -1.22 -2.81
N ASP A 258 -2.55 -0.24 -2.04
CA ASP A 258 -2.06 1.01 -2.61
C ASP A 258 -0.74 0.79 -3.38
N ASP A 259 -0.20 1.87 -3.94
CA ASP A 259 1.06 1.87 -4.70
C ASP A 259 2.26 1.37 -3.88
N GLU A 260 2.25 1.57 -2.55
CA GLU A 260 3.29 1.07 -1.64
C GLU A 260 3.15 -0.43 -1.33
N GLY A 261 1.95 -0.98 -1.41
CA GLY A 261 1.69 -2.37 -1.00
C GLY A 261 1.08 -2.48 0.40
N TYR A 262 0.51 -1.40 0.95
CA TYR A 262 -0.37 -1.50 2.11
C TYR A 262 -1.72 -2.05 1.67
N PRO A 263 -2.27 -3.06 2.36
CA PRO A 263 -3.64 -3.50 2.08
C PRO A 263 -4.60 -2.35 2.41
N THR A 264 -5.48 -2.03 1.48
CA THR A 264 -6.47 -0.94 1.64
C THR A 264 -7.90 -1.48 1.67
N HIS A 265 -8.17 -2.49 0.84
CA HIS A 265 -9.48 -3.12 0.69
C HIS A 265 -9.31 -4.64 0.66
N CYS A 266 -10.21 -5.34 1.34
CA CYS A 266 -10.32 -6.79 1.29
C CYS A 266 -11.73 -7.16 0.87
N PHE A 267 -11.88 -8.17 0.04
CA PHE A 267 -13.15 -8.62 -0.49
C PHE A 267 -13.29 -10.11 -0.27
N GLU A 268 -14.36 -10.50 0.42
CA GLU A 268 -14.79 -11.88 0.55
C GLU A 268 -16.05 -12.07 -0.30
N VAL A 269 -16.04 -13.04 -1.19
CA VAL A 269 -17.14 -13.30 -2.12
C VAL A 269 -17.95 -14.50 -1.61
N GLU A 270 -19.13 -14.26 -1.07
CA GLU A 270 -19.97 -15.31 -0.49
C GLU A 270 -21.07 -15.74 -1.47
N HIS A 271 -20.90 -16.88 -2.14
CA HIS A 271 -21.95 -17.52 -2.96
C HIS A 271 -22.86 -18.44 -2.15
N SER A 272 -22.39 -18.87 -0.98
CA SER A 272 -23.12 -19.76 -0.09
C SER A 272 -24.09 -18.98 0.80
N THR A 273 -24.97 -19.68 1.50
CA THR A 273 -25.85 -19.05 2.49
C THR A 273 -25.12 -18.69 3.79
N ASP A 274 -23.82 -18.98 3.96
CA ASP A 274 -23.10 -18.90 5.25
C ASP A 274 -22.13 -17.71 5.35
N ILE A 275 -22.67 -16.49 5.28
CA ILE A 275 -21.94 -15.21 5.46
C ILE A 275 -21.06 -15.16 6.72
N THR A 276 -21.43 -15.89 7.77
CA THR A 276 -20.72 -15.87 9.05
C THR A 276 -19.26 -16.31 8.90
N LYS A 277 -18.94 -17.23 7.98
CA LYS A 277 -17.57 -17.67 7.73
C LYS A 277 -16.70 -16.57 7.12
N GLY A 278 -17.20 -15.89 6.09
CA GLY A 278 -16.54 -14.72 5.50
C GLY A 278 -16.33 -13.62 6.54
N LEU A 279 -17.34 -13.32 7.35
CA LEU A 279 -17.22 -12.36 8.46
C LEU A 279 -16.14 -12.77 9.48
N LEU A 280 -16.07 -14.06 9.86
CA LEU A 280 -15.03 -14.56 10.77
C LEU A 280 -13.63 -14.42 10.18
N ARG A 281 -13.45 -14.72 8.89
CA ARG A 281 -12.15 -14.57 8.21
C ARG A 281 -11.68 -13.11 8.24
N MET A 282 -12.58 -12.20 7.90
CA MET A 282 -12.35 -10.77 7.92
C MET A 282 -12.15 -10.22 9.36
N TYR A 283 -12.87 -10.74 10.34
CA TYR A 283 -12.67 -10.36 11.75
C TYR A 283 -11.25 -10.67 12.27
N GLN A 284 -10.60 -11.72 11.75
CA GLN A 284 -9.24 -12.09 12.15
C GLN A 284 -8.20 -11.02 11.77
N ILE A 285 -8.47 -10.23 10.73
CA ILE A 285 -7.57 -9.17 10.23
C ILE A 285 -7.96 -7.76 10.66
N ARG A 286 -9.02 -7.57 11.47
CA ARG A 286 -9.57 -6.27 11.91
C ARG A 286 -8.56 -5.26 12.48
N LYS A 287 -7.39 -5.73 12.92
CA LYS A 287 -6.31 -4.88 13.44
C LYS A 287 -5.56 -4.11 12.34
N LEU A 288 -5.75 -4.48 11.08
CA LEU A 288 -5.19 -3.76 9.92
C LEU A 288 -5.91 -2.44 9.64
N ARG A 289 -7.14 -2.23 10.17
CA ARG A 289 -7.96 -1.03 9.93
C ARG A 289 -8.18 -0.73 8.44
N ILE A 290 -8.56 -1.77 7.70
CA ILE A 290 -8.85 -1.72 6.27
C ILE A 290 -10.36 -1.85 6.02
N ARG A 291 -10.82 -1.44 4.83
CA ARG A 291 -12.24 -1.62 4.46
C ARG A 291 -12.48 -3.07 4.08
N MET A 292 -13.42 -3.74 4.76
CA MET A 292 -13.70 -5.17 4.58
C MET A 292 -15.06 -5.35 3.89
N PHE A 293 -15.05 -5.82 2.65
CA PHE A 293 -16.25 -6.01 1.86
C PHE A 293 -16.70 -7.47 1.88
N ILE A 294 -17.99 -7.67 2.13
CA ILE A 294 -18.69 -8.94 1.87
C ILE A 294 -19.51 -8.75 0.61
N VAL A 295 -19.16 -9.47 -0.45
CA VAL A 295 -19.80 -9.38 -1.75
C VAL A 295 -20.66 -10.62 -1.98
N SER A 296 -21.97 -10.45 -2.09
CA SER A 296 -22.91 -11.59 -2.16
C SER A 296 -24.18 -11.26 -2.96
N LYS A 297 -25.13 -12.20 -3.03
CA LYS A 297 -26.47 -11.97 -3.59
C LYS A 297 -27.27 -11.02 -2.70
N GLU A 298 -28.15 -10.20 -3.30
CA GLU A 298 -28.99 -9.25 -2.55
C GLU A 298 -29.83 -9.93 -1.45
N THR A 299 -30.30 -11.16 -1.70
CA THR A 299 -31.07 -11.96 -0.73
C THR A 299 -30.30 -12.27 0.56
N SER A 300 -28.97 -12.15 0.55
CA SER A 300 -28.11 -12.41 1.70
C SER A 300 -27.90 -11.18 2.59
N LYS A 301 -28.36 -9.98 2.15
CA LYS A 301 -28.17 -8.72 2.86
C LYS A 301 -28.78 -8.72 4.26
N THR A 302 -30.03 -9.16 4.41
CA THR A 302 -30.67 -9.26 5.73
C THR A 302 -29.90 -10.20 6.66
N LYS A 303 -29.34 -11.30 6.13
CA LYS A 303 -28.49 -12.20 6.92
C LYS A 303 -27.20 -11.51 7.34
N PHE A 304 -26.53 -10.80 6.43
CA PHE A 304 -25.34 -10.00 6.76
C PHE A 304 -25.64 -9.02 7.90
N GLU A 305 -26.71 -8.23 7.78
CA GLU A 305 -27.12 -7.23 8.77
C GLU A 305 -27.40 -7.87 10.14
N MET A 306 -28.04 -9.03 10.18
CA MET A 306 -28.23 -9.79 11.42
C MET A 306 -26.91 -10.27 12.02
N GLU A 307 -26.00 -10.82 11.21
CA GLU A 307 -24.74 -11.38 11.69
C GLU A 307 -23.79 -10.31 12.21
N VAL A 308 -23.62 -9.18 11.51
CA VAL A 308 -22.69 -8.10 11.96
C VAL A 308 -23.11 -7.44 13.28
N ASN A 309 -24.37 -7.60 13.70
CA ASN A 309 -24.86 -7.13 14.99
C ASN A 309 -24.68 -8.15 16.14
N LYS A 310 -24.05 -9.30 15.88
CA LYS A 310 -23.70 -10.30 16.90
C LYS A 310 -22.24 -10.19 17.31
N ASP A 311 -21.92 -10.70 18.49
CA ASP A 311 -20.53 -10.93 18.87
C ASP A 311 -19.88 -12.00 17.96
N PRO A 312 -18.61 -11.82 17.56
CA PRO A 312 -17.70 -10.73 17.96
C PRO A 312 -17.72 -9.52 17.00
N PHE A 313 -18.56 -9.52 15.98
CA PHE A 313 -18.56 -8.55 14.88
C PHE A 313 -19.07 -7.17 15.29
N LEU A 314 -20.02 -7.12 16.22
CA LEU A 314 -20.69 -5.90 16.69
C LEU A 314 -19.69 -4.78 17.02
N HIS A 315 -18.56 -5.12 17.64
CA HIS A 315 -17.52 -4.17 18.06
C HIS A 315 -16.70 -3.56 16.92
N VAL A 316 -16.79 -4.10 15.72
CA VAL A 316 -16.08 -3.62 14.52
C VAL A 316 -17.00 -3.53 13.30
N LYS A 317 -18.33 -3.49 13.52
CA LYS A 317 -19.34 -3.53 12.45
C LYS A 317 -19.12 -2.48 11.37
N GLU A 318 -18.67 -1.29 11.76
CA GLU A 318 -18.41 -0.15 10.86
C GLU A 318 -17.26 -0.42 9.85
N GLN A 319 -16.45 -1.45 10.08
CA GLN A 319 -15.39 -1.84 9.14
C GLN A 319 -15.90 -2.79 8.04
N PHE A 320 -17.06 -3.42 8.26
CA PHE A 320 -17.67 -4.33 7.28
C PHE A 320 -18.62 -3.58 6.37
N VAL A 321 -18.55 -3.89 5.08
CA VAL A 321 -19.40 -3.28 4.05
C VAL A 321 -20.00 -4.40 3.20
N PHE A 322 -21.33 -4.44 3.13
CA PHE A 322 -22.02 -5.34 2.21
C PHE A 322 -22.13 -4.69 0.82
N ARG A 323 -21.90 -5.48 -0.23
CA ARG A 323 -22.24 -5.10 -1.60
C ARG A 323 -22.89 -6.26 -2.32
N SER A 324 -23.97 -6.00 -3.03
CA SER A 324 -24.60 -7.04 -3.85
C SER A 324 -23.88 -7.23 -5.18
N TYR A 325 -24.10 -8.38 -5.83
CA TYR A 325 -23.60 -8.62 -7.19
C TYR A 325 -24.13 -7.58 -8.18
N ARG A 326 -25.36 -7.09 -7.98
CA ARG A 326 -25.92 -6.02 -8.80
C ARG A 326 -25.13 -4.72 -8.64
N GLU A 327 -24.89 -4.29 -7.40
CA GLU A 327 -24.07 -3.10 -7.12
C GLU A 327 -22.65 -3.24 -7.69
N LEU A 328 -22.05 -4.44 -7.58
CA LEU A 328 -20.74 -4.71 -8.17
C LEU A 328 -20.77 -4.62 -9.71
N GLN A 329 -21.81 -5.15 -10.35
CA GLN A 329 -21.96 -5.09 -11.81
C GLN A 329 -22.07 -3.64 -12.29
N GLU A 330 -22.94 -2.84 -11.65
CA GLU A 330 -23.11 -1.42 -11.95
C GLU A 330 -21.78 -0.66 -11.81
N PHE A 331 -20.99 -0.98 -10.77
CA PHE A 331 -19.67 -0.40 -10.56
C PHE A 331 -18.66 -0.84 -11.62
N PHE A 332 -18.64 -2.14 -11.96
CA PHE A 332 -17.79 -2.71 -13.01
C PHE A 332 -18.00 -2.00 -14.34
N ASP A 333 -19.24 -1.85 -14.77
CA ASP A 333 -19.57 -1.19 -16.04
C ASP A 333 -19.21 0.29 -16.04
N SER A 334 -19.41 0.97 -14.91
CA SER A 334 -19.05 2.38 -14.73
C SER A 334 -17.53 2.60 -14.82
N VAL A 335 -16.74 1.80 -14.11
CA VAL A 335 -15.27 1.89 -14.11
C VAL A 335 -14.71 1.49 -15.47
N LYS A 336 -15.24 0.44 -16.10
CA LYS A 336 -14.88 0.01 -17.46
C LYS A 336 -15.09 1.15 -18.47
N LYS A 337 -16.27 1.80 -18.43
CA LYS A 337 -16.57 2.96 -19.29
C LYS A 337 -15.62 4.12 -19.02
N PHE A 338 -15.39 4.45 -17.75
CA PHE A 338 -14.44 5.50 -17.38
C PHE A 338 -13.03 5.21 -17.89
N ALA A 339 -12.54 3.98 -17.74
CA ALA A 339 -11.24 3.54 -18.21
C ALA A 339 -11.08 3.69 -19.73
N ILE A 340 -12.08 3.28 -20.51
CA ILE A 340 -12.09 3.45 -21.98
C ILE A 340 -12.03 4.93 -22.35
N VAL A 341 -12.91 5.75 -21.75
CA VAL A 341 -13.00 7.18 -22.04
C VAL A 341 -11.70 7.89 -21.69
N ARG A 342 -11.13 7.60 -20.51
CA ARG A 342 -9.86 8.15 -20.05
C ARG A 342 -8.72 7.79 -21.00
N GLY A 343 -8.54 6.50 -21.31
CA GLY A 343 -7.44 6.07 -22.18
C GLY A 343 -7.53 6.66 -23.59
N THR A 344 -8.74 6.73 -24.14
CA THR A 344 -8.99 7.40 -25.44
C THR A 344 -8.65 8.90 -25.37
N PHE A 345 -9.08 9.59 -24.31
CA PHE A 345 -8.86 11.03 -24.14
C PHE A 345 -7.40 11.40 -23.92
N LEU A 346 -6.66 10.55 -23.18
CA LEU A 346 -5.25 10.79 -22.84
C LEU A 346 -4.27 10.20 -23.88
N HIS A 347 -4.76 9.61 -24.98
CA HIS A 347 -3.94 8.91 -25.98
C HIS A 347 -3.02 7.83 -25.36
N GLU A 348 -3.52 7.10 -24.35
CA GLU A 348 -2.81 5.95 -23.75
C GLU A 348 -2.86 4.70 -24.65
N GLU A 349 -2.92 4.87 -25.98
CA GLU A 349 -2.91 3.76 -26.93
C GLU A 349 -1.52 3.10 -26.93
N SER A 350 -1.45 1.87 -26.41
CA SER A 350 -0.31 0.96 -26.56
C SER A 350 -0.51 0.05 -27.76
#